data_AF-A0A0C9TUL6-F1
#
_entry.id   AF-A0A0C9TUL6-F1
#
_cell.length_a   1.000
_cell.length_b   1.000
_cell.length_c   1.000
_cell.angle_alpha   90.00
_cell.angle_beta   90.00
_cell.angle_gamma   90.00
#
_symmetry.space_group_name_H-M   'P 1'
#
loop_
_entity.id
_entity.type
_entity.pdbx_description
1 polymer ?
#
loop_
_entity_poly.entity_id
_entity_poly.type
_entity_poly.pdbx_seq_one_letter_code
_entity_poly.pdbx_strand_id
1 'polypeptide(L)'
;GLDSLYQEVFASARISAAEFLNSAGILLTLYKPLSLQELAEMLNQKPGKLLSILQEFHAIISIPEDVKSKMPITFFHTSLQDYLTDHKRSGNYFVNMNKQHAS
;
A
#
# COMPACT_ATOMS: atom_id res chain seq x y z
N GLY A 1 16.44 -0.61 11.64
CA GLY A 1 15.04 -0.56 11.19
C GLY A 1 14.81 -1.62 10.14
N LEU A 2 13.60 -1.70 9.59
CA LEU A 2 13.25 -2.59 8.48
C LEU A 2 13.51 -1.94 7.09
N ASP A 3 14.21 -0.81 7.05
CA ASP A 3 14.47 -0.02 5.85
C ASP A 3 15.10 -0.83 4.71
N SER A 4 16.08 -1.70 5.01
CA SER A 4 16.70 -2.57 4.00
C SER A 4 15.70 -3.56 3.41
N LEU A 5 14.81 -4.14 4.24
CA LEU A 5 13.72 -5.00 3.76
C LEU A 5 12.76 -4.22 2.86
N TYR A 6 12.40 -3.00 3.25
CA TYR A 6 11.53 -2.16 2.44
C TYR A 6 12.18 -1.84 1.09
N GLN A 7 13.45 -1.45 1.09
CA GLN A 7 14.23 -1.19 -0.13
C GLN A 7 14.28 -2.42 -1.04
N GLU A 8 14.52 -3.62 -0.50
CA GLU A 8 14.55 -4.86 -1.27
C GLU A 8 13.19 -5.17 -1.90
N VAL A 9 12.10 -5.08 -1.13
CA VAL A 9 10.74 -5.29 -1.65
C VAL A 9 10.44 -4.30 -2.78
N PHE A 10 10.70 -3.01 -2.57
CA PHE A 10 10.47 -1.97 -3.58
C PHE A 10 11.38 -2.07 -4.81
N ALA A 11 12.61 -2.59 -4.66
CA ALA A 11 13.52 -2.83 -5.78
C ALA A 11 13.14 -4.06 -6.60
N SER A 12 12.47 -5.04 -5.97
CA SER A 12 11.99 -6.26 -6.63
C SER A 12 10.63 -6.11 -7.32
N ALA A 13 9.86 -5.09 -6.94
CA ALA A 13 8.56 -4.80 -7.52
C ALA A 13 8.67 -4.45 -9.01
N ARG A 14 7.75 -4.98 -9.81
CA ARG A 14 7.69 -4.74 -11.27
C ARG A 14 6.81 -3.55 -11.60
N ILE A 15 5.96 -3.13 -10.68
CA ILE A 15 5.10 -1.96 -10.85
C ILE A 15 5.82 -0.66 -10.52
N SER A 16 5.32 0.45 -11.07
CA SER A 16 5.84 1.78 -10.78
C SER A 16 5.49 2.23 -9.36
N ALA A 17 6.31 3.10 -8.78
CA ALA A 17 6.02 3.75 -7.50
C ALA A 17 4.67 4.50 -7.53
N ALA A 18 4.31 5.11 -8.65
CA ALA A 18 3.01 5.78 -8.80
C ALA A 18 1.83 4.79 -8.68
N GLU A 19 1.95 3.60 -9.27
CA GLU A 19 0.91 2.56 -9.20
C GLU A 19 0.78 1.97 -7.79
N PHE A 20 1.91 1.80 -7.09
CA PHE A 20 1.93 1.47 -5.68
C PHE A 20 1.25 2.55 -4.82
N LEU A 21 1.64 3.82 -4.99
CA LEU A 21 1.12 4.94 -4.19
C LEU A 21 -0.38 5.13 -4.39
N ASN A 22 -0.89 4.93 -5.60
CA ASN A 22 -2.32 4.95 -5.86
C ASN A 22 -3.06 3.81 -5.15
N SER A 23 -2.46 2.64 -5.00
CA SER A 23 -3.14 1.45 -4.45
C SER A 23 -2.95 1.31 -2.93
N ALA A 24 -1.70 1.27 -2.49
CA ALA A 24 -1.29 1.07 -1.10
C ALA A 24 -1.00 2.38 -0.36
N GLY A 25 -0.64 3.46 -1.07
CA GLY A 25 -0.48 4.77 -0.45
C GLY A 25 -1.80 5.30 0.13
N ILE A 26 -2.93 4.92 -0.44
CA ILE A 26 -4.26 5.24 0.11
C ILE A 26 -4.52 4.49 1.43
N LEU A 27 -4.03 3.26 1.57
CA LEU A 27 -4.14 2.53 2.85
C LEU A 27 -3.45 3.27 4.01
N LEU A 28 -2.42 4.08 3.73
CA LEU A 28 -1.75 4.90 4.73
C LEU A 28 -2.54 6.16 5.12
N THR A 29 -3.41 6.65 4.25
CA THR A 29 -4.19 7.88 4.48
C THR A 29 -5.61 7.61 4.94
N LEU A 30 -6.06 6.36 4.85
CA LEU A 30 -7.35 5.94 5.36
C LEU A 30 -7.36 5.91 6.89
N TYR A 31 -8.35 6.59 7.47
CA TYR A 31 -8.63 6.52 8.91
C TYR A 31 -9.03 5.10 9.37
N LYS A 32 -9.61 4.31 8.44
CA LYS A 32 -10.02 2.93 8.67
C LYS A 32 -9.50 2.03 7.55
N PRO A 33 -8.77 0.95 7.86
CA PRO A 33 -8.37 -0.05 6.87
C PRO A 33 -9.58 -0.62 6.12
N LEU A 34 -9.45 -0.77 4.79
CA LEU A 34 -10.50 -1.29 3.91
C LEU A 34 -10.19 -2.72 3.48
N SER A 35 -11.25 -3.50 3.23
CA SER A 35 -11.13 -4.77 2.52
C SER A 35 -10.68 -4.56 1.07
N LEU A 36 -10.25 -5.64 0.41
CA LEU A 36 -9.88 -5.60 -1.00
C LEU A 36 -11.02 -5.08 -1.89
N GLN A 37 -12.27 -5.44 -1.58
CA GLN A 37 -13.43 -5.01 -2.35
C GLN A 37 -13.71 -3.52 -2.16
N GLU A 38 -13.75 -3.04 -0.92
CA GLU A 38 -13.99 -1.63 -0.63
C GLU A 38 -12.89 -0.74 -1.22
N LEU A 39 -11.62 -1.18 -1.15
CA LEU A 39 -10.50 -0.45 -1.73
C LEU A 39 -10.57 -0.43 -3.27
N ALA A 40 -10.90 -1.57 -3.89
CA ALA A 40 -11.07 -1.66 -5.34
C ALA A 40 -12.21 -0.77 -5.85
N GLU A 41 -13.34 -0.75 -5.15
CA GLU A 41 -14.48 0.12 -5.44
C GLU A 41 -14.09 1.59 -5.34
N MET A 42 -13.42 1.99 -4.26
CA MET A 42 -12.97 3.38 -4.07
C MET A 42 -11.97 3.82 -5.13
N LEU A 43 -11.13 2.90 -5.60
CA LEU A 43 -10.16 3.14 -6.68
C LEU A 43 -10.74 3.03 -8.09
N ASN A 44 -12.01 2.67 -8.22
CA ASN A 44 -12.64 2.31 -9.50
C ASN A 44 -11.80 1.28 -10.29
N GLN A 45 -11.25 0.29 -9.58
CA GLN A 45 -10.42 -0.79 -10.13
C GLN A 45 -11.08 -2.16 -9.96
N LYS A 46 -10.66 -3.12 -10.78
CA LYS A 46 -11.06 -4.52 -10.60
C LYS A 46 -10.30 -5.11 -9.40
N PRO A 47 -10.96 -5.81 -8.47
CA PRO A 47 -10.29 -6.44 -7.33
C PRO A 47 -9.12 -7.34 -7.70
N GLY A 48 -9.23 -8.10 -8.80
CA GLY A 48 -8.15 -8.94 -9.29
C GLY A 48 -6.90 -8.14 -9.71
N LYS A 49 -7.09 -6.97 -10.33
CA LYS A 49 -5.97 -6.08 -10.69
C LYS A 49 -5.30 -5.54 -9.43
N LEU A 50 -6.11 -5.04 -8.49
CA LEU A 50 -5.62 -4.51 -7.22
C LEU A 50 -4.89 -5.59 -6.41
N LEU A 51 -5.41 -6.82 -6.38
CA LEU A 51 -4.77 -7.95 -5.73
C LEU A 51 -3.40 -8.25 -6.35
N SER A 52 -3.28 -8.31 -7.67
CA SER A 52 -2.00 -8.54 -8.34
C SER A 52 -0.96 -7.49 -7.97
N ILE A 53 -1.37 -6.22 -7.86
CA ILE A 53 -0.51 -5.13 -7.40
C ILE A 53 -0.06 -5.36 -5.96
N LEU A 54 -1.01 -5.61 -5.04
CA LEU A 54 -0.72 -5.76 -3.62
C LEU A 54 0.13 -7.01 -3.32
N GLN A 55 -0.03 -8.08 -4.10
CA GLN A 55 0.75 -9.32 -3.96
C GLN A 55 2.25 -9.12 -4.16
N GLU A 56 2.67 -8.14 -4.96
CA GLU A 56 4.09 -7.78 -5.09
C GLU A 56 4.70 -7.28 -3.76
N PHE A 57 3.85 -6.87 -2.81
CA PHE A 57 4.23 -6.34 -1.50
C PHE A 57 3.75 -7.22 -0.34
N HIS A 58 3.38 -8.48 -0.59
CA HIS A 58 2.89 -9.40 0.45
C HIS A 58 3.88 -9.60 1.61
N ALA A 59 5.17 -9.31 1.43
CA ALA A 59 6.18 -9.38 2.48
C ALA A 59 6.03 -8.28 3.54
N ILE A 60 5.29 -7.20 3.24
CA ILE A 60 5.13 -6.02 4.10
C ILE A 60 3.65 -5.63 4.30
N ILE A 61 2.74 -6.21 3.52
CA ILE A 61 1.28 -6.02 3.59
C ILE A 61 0.60 -7.36 3.88
N SER A 62 -0.33 -7.37 4.85
CA SER A 62 -1.26 -8.45 5.08
C SER A 62 -2.44 -8.35 4.12
N ILE A 63 -2.62 -9.39 3.30
CA ILE A 63 -3.74 -9.51 2.36
C ILE A 63 -4.57 -10.72 2.79
N PRO A 64 -5.90 -10.58 2.96
CA PRO A 64 -6.76 -11.73 3.24
C PRO A 64 -6.68 -12.79 2.13
N GLU A 65 -6.66 -14.06 2.52
CA GLU A 65 -6.60 -15.19 1.56
C GLU A 65 -7.85 -15.26 0.67
N ASP A 66 -9.03 -14.99 1.24
CA ASP A 66 -10.28 -14.88 0.49
C ASP A 66 -10.48 -13.45 -0.02
N VAL A 67 -10.51 -13.29 -1.34
CA VAL A 67 -10.73 -12.01 -2.04
C VAL A 67 -12.12 -11.41 -1.76
N LYS A 68 -13.10 -12.21 -1.32
CA LYS A 68 -14.42 -11.76 -0.90
C LYS A 68 -14.49 -11.47 0.60
N SER A 69 -13.40 -11.68 1.33
CA SER A 69 -13.32 -11.39 2.75
C SER A 69 -13.54 -9.91 3.01
N LYS A 70 -14.28 -9.63 4.07
CA LYS A 70 -14.43 -8.28 4.62
C LYS A 70 -13.26 -7.89 5.53
N MET A 71 -12.28 -8.78 5.69
CA MET A 71 -11.07 -8.48 6.45
C MET A 71 -10.29 -7.36 5.74
N PRO A 72 -9.75 -6.40 6.48
CA PRO A 72 -9.02 -5.30 5.89
C PRO A 72 -7.64 -5.72 5.40
N ILE A 73 -7.12 -4.99 4.42
CA ILE A 73 -5.71 -4.99 4.05
C ILE A 73 -4.96 -4.10 5.06
N THR A 74 -3.88 -4.60 5.63
CA THR A 74 -3.11 -3.89 6.67
C THR A 74 -1.60 -4.00 6.44
N PHE A 75 -0.82 -3.08 7.01
CA PHE A 75 0.63 -3.23 7.06
C PHE A 75 1.03 -4.12 8.22
N PHE A 76 2.07 -4.95 8.05
CA PHE A 76 2.57 -5.80 9.15
C PHE A 76 3.22 -4.97 10.27
N HIS A 77 3.82 -3.84 9.92
CA HIS A 77 4.58 -3.02 10.84
C HIS A 77 4.24 -1.55 10.67
N THR A 78 4.01 -0.85 11.79
CA THR A 78 3.84 0.60 11.83
C THR A 78 5.06 1.35 11.29
N SER A 79 6.26 0.76 11.40
CA SER A 79 7.50 1.34 10.86
C SER A 79 7.52 1.47 9.33
N LEU A 80 6.63 0.78 8.61
CA LEU A 80 6.46 0.98 7.17
C LEU A 80 5.78 2.33 6.89
N GLN A 81 4.82 2.72 7.72
CA GLN A 81 4.21 4.05 7.63
C GLN A 81 5.25 5.14 7.92
N ASP A 82 6.08 4.97 8.95
CA ASP A 82 7.18 5.90 9.24
C ASP A 82 8.20 5.98 8.09
N TYR A 83 8.46 4.86 7.41
CA TYR A 83 9.34 4.83 6.25
C TYR A 83 8.74 5.57 5.05
N LEU A 84 7.49 5.26 4.70
CA LEU A 84 6.81 5.86 3.54
C LEU A 84 6.50 7.35 3.73
N THR A 85 6.46 7.83 4.97
CA THR A 85 6.20 9.24 5.30
C THR A 85 7.46 10.06 5.57
N ASP A 86 8.64 9.47 5.34
CA ASP A 86 9.93 10.15 5.34
C ASP A 86 10.55 10.09 3.93
N HIS A 87 10.60 11.24 3.25
CA HIS A 87 11.12 11.36 1.90
C HIS A 87 12.59 10.92 1.78
N LYS A 88 13.42 11.14 2.82
CA LYS A 88 14.83 10.74 2.78
C LYS A 88 14.99 9.23 2.81
N ARG A 89 14.02 8.51 3.38
CA ARG A 89 14.04 7.06 3.53
C ARG A 89 13.39 6.36 2.33
N SER A 90 12.24 6.85 1.87
CA SER A 90 11.40 6.18 0.86
C SER A 90 11.57 6.70 -0.57
N GLY A 91 12.17 7.89 -0.78
CA GLY A 91 12.44 8.44 -2.11
C GLY A 91 11.17 8.51 -2.99
N ASN A 92 11.17 7.80 -4.12
CA ASN A 92 10.03 7.78 -5.05
C ASN A 92 8.75 7.16 -4.46
N TYR A 93 8.86 6.42 -3.36
CA TYR A 93 7.74 5.83 -2.64
C TYR A 93 7.23 6.72 -1.50
N PHE A 94 7.70 7.96 -1.42
CA PHE A 94 7.25 8.91 -0.41
C PHE A 94 5.75 9.25 -0.54
N VAL A 95 5.03 9.12 0.57
CA VAL A 95 3.62 9.46 0.72
C VAL A 95 3.51 10.78 1.48
N ASN A 96 3.00 11.81 0.80
CA ASN A 96 2.64 13.06 1.44
C ASN A 96 1.23 12.99 2.04
N MET A 97 1.14 12.69 3.34
CA MET A 97 -0.14 12.60 4.06
C MET A 97 -0.92 13.92 4.08
N ASN A 98 -0.27 15.07 3.92
CA ASN A 98 -0.93 16.38 3.92
C ASN A 98 -1.58 16.78 2.58
N LYS A 99 -1.34 16.03 1.49
CA LYS A 99 -1.87 16.36 0.15
C LYS A 99 -3.06 15.49 -0.28
N GLN A 100 -3.45 14.46 0.46
CA GLN A 100 -4.50 13.53 0.01
C GLN A 100 -5.94 13.88 0.45
N HIS A 101 -6.15 15.01 1.14
CA HIS A 101 -7.49 15.51 1.50
C HIS A 101 -8.02 16.64 0.58
N ALA A 102 -7.32 16.94 -0.52
CA ALA A 102 -7.71 18.01 -1.44
C ALA A 102 -8.09 17.42 -2.80
N SER A 103 -9.26 16.78 -2.89
CA SER A 103 -10.00 16.51 -4.12
C SER A 103 -11.46 16.21 -3.79
#